data_AF-A0A8J1IPV4-F1
#
_entry.id   AF-A0A8J1IPV4-F1
#
_cell.length_a   1.000
_cell.length_b   1.000
_cell.length_c   1.000
_cell.angle_alpha   90.00
_cell.angle_beta   90.00
_cell.angle_gamma   90.00
#
_symmetry.space_group_name_H-M   'P 1'
#
loop_
_entity.id
_entity.type
_entity.pdbx_description
1 polymer ?
#
loop_
_entity_poly.entity_id
_entity_poly.type
_entity_poly.pdbx_seq_one_letter_code
_entity_poly.pdbx_strand_id
1 'polypeptide(L)' 'MQMTPGELKFSAHVESVLNRVPQPEYRQLLVEAILVLTMLADVDIQSVGGIIHVEKIVHIANELFCQEQVPYQMTARNRK' A
#
# COMPACT_ATOMS: atom_id res chain seq x y z
N MET A 1 -8.26 4.51 26.04
CA MET A 1 -8.56 5.60 25.08
C MET A 1 -9.98 5.40 24.58
N GLN A 2 -10.74 6.48 24.40
CA GLN A 2 -12.08 6.43 23.83
C GLN A 2 -12.03 7.09 22.45
N MET A 3 -12.31 6.34 21.39
CA MET A 3 -12.39 6.92 20.05
C MET A 3 -13.58 7.88 19.99
N THR A 4 -13.38 9.03 19.37
CA THR A 4 -14.45 9.99 19.14
C THR A 4 -15.41 9.47 18.06
N PRO A 5 -16.69 9.89 18.07
CA PRO A 5 -17.63 9.52 17.02
C PRO A 5 -17.17 9.94 15.61
N GLY A 6 -16.32 10.96 15.50
CA GLY A 6 -15.71 11.39 14.24
C GLY A 6 -14.64 10.42 13.75
N GLU A 7 -13.73 10.00 14.64
CA GLU A 7 -12.68 9.00 14.34
C GLU A 7 -13.29 7.67 13.91
N LEU A 8 -14.36 7.22 14.56
CA LEU A 8 -15.04 5.96 14.21
C LEU A 8 -15.66 6.03 12.80
N LYS A 9 -16.32 7.14 12.46
CA LYS A 9 -16.90 7.35 11.13
C LYS A 9 -15.84 7.42 10.04
N PHE A 10 -14.72 8.09 10.33
CA PHE A 10 -13.58 8.16 9.41
C PHE A 10 -12.96 6.78 9.19
N SER A 11 -12.68 6.03 10.27
CA SER A 11 -12.13 4.68 10.19
C SER A 11 -13.02 3.74 9.37
N ALA A 12 -14.34 3.76 9.60
CA ALA A 12 -15.29 2.94 8.84
C ALA A 12 -15.34 3.34 7.35
N HIS A 13 -15.14 4.62 7.03
CA HIS A 13 -15.09 5.08 5.64
C HIS A 13 -13.82 4.60 4.93
N VAL A 14 -12.66 4.73 5.58
CA VAL A 14 -11.37 4.22 5.06
C VAL A 14 -11.46 2.71 4.84
N GLU A 15 -12.00 1.98 5.81
CA GLU A 15 -12.24 0.54 5.71
C GLU A 15 -13.16 0.19 4.52
N SER A 16 -14.26 0.92 4.33
CA SER A 16 -15.15 0.70 3.19
C SER A 16 -14.46 0.91 1.84
N VAL A 17 -13.53 1.86 1.73
CA VAL A 17 -12.74 2.07 0.52
C VAL A 17 -11.76 0.92 0.29
N LEU A 18 -11.02 0.50 1.33
CA LEU A 18 -10.07 -0.61 1.24
C LEU A 18 -10.76 -1.94 0.91
N ASN A 19 -11.94 -2.19 1.47
CA ASN A 19 -12.72 -3.41 1.22
C ASN A 19 -13.26 -3.51 -0.22
N ARG A 20 -13.29 -2.41 -0.99
CA ARG A 20 -13.65 -2.45 -2.42
C ARG A 20 -12.53 -2.97 -3.32
N VAL A 21 -11.29 -3.00 -2.83
CA VAL A 21 -10.14 -3.51 -3.59
C VAL A 21 -10.26 -5.04 -3.65
N PRO A 22 -10.43 -5.67 -4.84
CA PRO A 22 -10.72 -7.10 -4.92
C PRO A 22 -9.49 -7.97 -4.66
N GLN A 23 -8.29 -7.46 -4.95
CA GLN A 23 -7.02 -8.18 -4.79
C GLN A 23 -6.44 -7.96 -3.38
N PRO A 24 -6.27 -9.01 -2.56
CA PRO A 24 -5.81 -8.87 -1.18
C PRO A 24 -4.39 -8.29 -1.08
N GLU A 25 -3.48 -8.64 -2.00
CA GLU A 25 -2.10 -8.15 -1.99
C GLU A 25 -2.04 -6.65 -2.32
N TYR A 26 -2.81 -6.19 -3.32
CA TYR A 26 -2.92 -4.77 -3.65
C TYR A 26 -3.55 -3.98 -2.50
N ARG A 27 -4.54 -4.56 -1.80
CA ARG A 27 -5.15 -3.97 -0.62
C ARG A 27 -4.12 -3.81 0.51
N GLN A 28 -3.27 -4.80 0.73
CA GLN A 28 -2.21 -4.74 1.73
C GLN A 28 -1.21 -3.62 1.41
N LEU A 29 -0.80 -3.47 0.14
CA LEU A 29 0.09 -2.38 -0.27
C LEU A 29 -0.52 -1.00 0.00
N LEU A 30 -1.84 -0.82 -0.16
CA LEU A 30 -2.52 0.43 0.19
C LEU A 30 -2.49 0.69 1.70
N VAL A 31 -2.70 -0.33 2.52
CA VAL A 31 -2.61 -0.22 3.99
C VAL A 31 -1.20 0.20 4.41
N GLU A 32 -0.17 -0.42 3.84
CA GLU A 32 1.22 -0.08 4.12
C GLU A 32 1.57 1.34 3.66
N ALA A 33 1.08 1.77 2.51
CA ALA A 33 1.27 3.14 2.04
C ALA A 33 0.63 4.18 2.99
N ILE A 34 -0.59 3.92 3.47
CA ILE A 34 -1.27 4.78 4.46
C ILE A 34 -0.46 4.83 5.77
N LEU A 35 0.08 3.69 6.21
CA LEU A 35 0.91 3.62 7.42
C LEU A 35 2.18 4.46 7.28
N VAL A 36 2.91 4.33 6.17
CA VAL A 36 4.12 5.13 5.89
C VAL A 36 3.80 6.61 5.84
N LEU A 37 2.69 7.01 5.22
CA LEU A 37 2.27 8.42 5.19
C LEU A 37 1.91 8.94 6.58
N THR A 38 1.29 8.11 7.42
CA THR A 38 0.99 8.45 8.82
C THR A 38 2.29 8.67 9.59
N MET A 39 3.25 7.75 9.46
CA MET A 39 4.57 7.90 10.08
C MET A 39 5.32 9.12 9.58
N LEU A 40 5.20 9.45 8.29
CA LEU A 40 5.81 10.64 7.70
C LEU A 40 5.20 11.94 8.26
N ALA A 41 3.89 11.95 8.51
CA ALA A 41 3.20 13.09 9.11
C ALA A 41 3.63 13.36 10.55
N ASP A 42 4.14 12.35 11.26
CA ASP A 42 4.70 12.48 12.61
C ASP A 42 6.15 13.00 12.62
N VAL A 43 6.83 12.99 11.46
CA VAL A 43 8.15 13.61 11.34
C VAL A 43 7.96 15.11 11.14
N ASP A 44 8.69 15.95 11.89
CA ASP A 44 8.68 17.42 11.77
C ASP A 44 9.38 17.87 10.47
N ILE A 45 8.78 17.50 9.34
CA ILE A 45 9.18 17.87 8.00
C ILE A 45 8.28 19.01 7.58
N GLN A 46 8.85 20.21 7.41
CA GLN A 46 8.07 21.39 7.01
C GLN A 46 7.36 21.22 5.66
N SER A 47 7.94 20.43 4.76
CA SER A 47 7.31 20.04 3.49
C SER A 47 8.09 18.91 2.84
N VAL A 48 7.38 17.98 2.18
CA VAL A 48 7.97 16.93 1.34
C VAL A 48 8.51 17.49 0.01
N GLY A 49 8.27 18.78 -0.27
CA GLY A 49 8.78 19.47 -1.46
C GLY A 49 8.01 19.16 -2.76
N GLY A 50 6.85 18.49 -2.69
CA GLY A 50 6.04 18.15 -3.87
C GLY A 50 4.78 17.34 -3.56
N ILE A 51 4.07 16.93 -4.62
CA ILE A 51 2.86 16.09 -4.55
C ILE A 51 3.26 14.62 -4.45
N ILE A 52 2.76 13.90 -3.46
CA ILE A 52 2.94 12.44 -3.34
C ILE A 52 1.80 11.73 -4.08
N HIS A 53 2.12 11.10 -5.20
CA HIS A 53 1.18 10.27 -5.95
C HIS A 53 1.11 8.86 -5.36
N VAL A 54 0.34 8.70 -4.29
CA VAL A 54 0.21 7.44 -3.53
C VAL A 54 -0.20 6.26 -4.43
N GLU A 55 -1.17 6.47 -5.32
CA GLU A 55 -1.63 5.44 -6.26
C GLU A 55 -0.50 4.92 -7.16
N LYS A 56 0.38 5.82 -7.64
CA LYS A 56 1.51 5.44 -8.50
C LYS A 56 2.54 4.60 -7.73
N ILE A 57 2.81 4.94 -6.47
CA ILE A 57 3.73 4.19 -5.61
C ILE A 57 3.21 2.77 -5.40
N VAL A 58 1.93 2.64 -5.04
CA VAL A 58 1.27 1.34 -4.82
C VAL A 58 1.25 0.52 -6.11
N HIS A 59 0.98 1.15 -7.26
CA HIS A 59 0.99 0.46 -8.55
C HIS A 59 2.37 -0.10 -8.89
N ILE A 60 3.44 0.69 -8.73
CA ILE A 60 4.82 0.25 -8.96
C ILE A 60 5.20 -0.88 -7.99
N ALA A 61 4.85 -0.76 -6.71
CA ALA A 61 5.11 -1.81 -5.73
C ALA A 61 4.41 -3.12 -6.10
N ASN A 62 3.16 -3.04 -6.58
CA ASN A 62 2.42 -4.19 -7.07
C ASN A 62 3.06 -4.81 -8.33
N GLU A 63 3.53 -4.00 -9.28
CA GLU A 63 4.26 -4.50 -10.45
C GLU A 63 5.55 -5.23 -10.04
N LEU A 64 6.35 -4.64 -9.15
CA LEU A 64 7.57 -5.27 -8.62
C LEU A 64 7.26 -6.60 -7.93
N PHE A 65 6.23 -6.63 -7.09
CA PHE A 65 5.76 -7.85 -6.43
C PHE A 65 5.31 -8.93 -7.42
N CYS A 66 4.62 -8.56 -8.49
CA CYS A 66 4.24 -9.47 -9.57
C CYS A 66 5.46 -9.99 -10.35
N GLN A 67 6.44 -9.12 -10.62
CA GLN A 67 7.69 -9.48 -11.33
C GLN A 67 8.52 -10.48 -10.52
N GLU A 68 8.62 -10.31 -9.21
CA GLU A 68 9.33 -11.23 -8.31
C GLU A 68 8.64 -12.61 -8.22
N GLN A 69 7.32 -12.65 -8.39
CA GLN A 69 6.57 -13.90 -8.44
C GLN A 69 6.65 -14.63 -9.77
N VAL A 70 7.17 -14.02 -10.84
CA VAL A 70 7.48 -14.74 -12.07
C VAL A 70 8.65 -15.66 -11.76
N PRO A 71 8.40 -16.97 -11.61
CA PRO A 71 9.39 -17.85 -11.04
C PRO A 71 10.57 -17.95 -12.00
N TYR A 72 11.73 -18.25 -11.42
CA TYR A 72 12.96 -18.69 -12.06
C TYR A 72 12.79 -20.02 -12.86
N GLN A 73 11.61 -20.27 -13.46
CA GLN A 73 11.20 -21.49 -14.15
C GLN A 73 11.97 -21.75 -15.46
N MET A 74 12.89 -20.87 -15.87
CA MET A 74 13.72 -21.10 -17.06
C MET A 74 15.07 -21.78 -16.78
N THR A 75 15.53 -21.94 -15.53
CA THR A 75 16.84 -22.59 -15.28
C THR A 75 16.77 -24.08 -14.95
N ALA A 76 15.57 -24.64 -14.70
CA ALA A 76 15.41 -26.08 -14.44
C ALA A 76 15.13 -26.93 -15.69
N ARG A 77 14.91 -26.33 -16.87
CA ARG A 77 14.57 -27.07 -18.10
C ARG A 77 15.78 -27.50 -18.94
N ASN A 78 17.01 -27.12 -18.55
CA ASN A 78 18.23 -27.38 -19.32
C ASN A 78 19.21 -28.36 -18.65
N ARG A 79 18.69 -29.37 -17.97
CA ARG A 79 19.42 -30.62 -17.69
C ARG A 79 18.66 -31.78 -18.34
N LYS A 80 18.74 -31.86 -19.66
CA LYS A 80 18.56 -33.11 -20.40
C LYS A 80 19.94 -33.58 -20.85
#